data_AF-A0A3D2J6B8-F1
#
_entry.id   AF-A0A3D2J6B8-F1
#
_cell.length_a   1.000
_cell.length_b   1.000
_cell.length_c   1.000
_cell.angle_alpha   90.00
_cell.angle_beta   90.00
_cell.angle_gamma   90.00
#
_symmetry.space_group_name_H-M   'P 1'
#
loop_
_entity.id
_entity.type
_entity.pdbx_description
1 polymer ?
#
loop_
_entity_poly.entity_id
_entity_poly.type
_entity_poly.pdbx_seq_one_letter_code
_entity_poly.pdbx_strand_id
1 'polypeptide(L)' 'MTDGWITLYVMELLVDARYRGRGIGQMLLDICHYLYPHTRIELLSMETSQSYYRTHGFRFIGEGFRKSYM' A
#
# COMPACT_ATOMS: atom_id res chain seq x y z
N MET A 1 -3.57 -9.73 23.08
CA MET A 1 -2.17 -9.40 22.74
C MET A 1 -2.15 -8.73 21.37
N THR A 2 -1.50 -7.58 21.23
CA THR A 2 -1.23 -6.94 19.93
C THR A 2 0.02 -7.55 19.32
N ASP A 3 0.17 -7.50 18.00
CA ASP A 3 1.37 -7.98 17.29
C ASP A 3 2.58 -7.02 17.41
N GLY A 4 2.41 -5.87 18.06
CA GLY A 4 3.47 -4.90 18.34
C GLY A 4 3.83 -4.00 17.16
N TRP A 5 3.18 -4.16 15.99
CA TRP A 5 3.47 -3.36 14.81
C TRP A 5 2.65 -2.08 14.76
N ILE A 6 3.32 -0.97 14.48
CA ILE A 6 2.64 0.28 14.12
C ILE A 6 2.24 0.18 12.64
N THR A 7 0.97 0.49 12.36
CA THR A 7 0.39 0.38 11.02
C THR A 7 0.01 1.76 10.49
N LEU A 8 0.50 2.10 9.30
CA LEU A 8 0.03 3.23 8.51
C LEU A 8 -1.13 2.76 7.63
N TYR A 9 -2.32 3.30 7.88
CA TYR A 9 -3.50 3.04 7.06
C TYR A 9 -3.61 4.06 5.92
N VAL A 10 -3.66 3.56 4.69
CA VAL A 10 -3.96 4.35 3.50
C VAL A 10 -5.37 3.98 3.03
N MET A 11 -6.33 4.87 3.29
CA MET A 11 -7.74 4.61 2.97
C MET A 11 -8.01 4.69 1.46
N GLU A 12 -7.37 5.64 0.77
CA GLU A 12 -7.51 5.81 -0.67
C GLU A 12 -6.16 6.17 -1.31
N LEU A 13 -5.90 5.58 -2.47
CA LEU A 13 -4.79 5.94 -3.35
C LEU A 13 -5.34 6.16 -4.75
N LEU A 14 -5.41 7.42 -5.16
CA LEU A 14 -6.00 7.82 -6.43
C LEU A 14 -4.93 8.44 -7.32
N VAL A 15 -4.83 7.92 -8.55
CA VAL A 15 -4.06 8.52 -9.63
C VAL A 15 -5.01 8.83 -10.76
N ASP A 16 -5.02 10.09 -11.20
CA ASP A 16 -5.79 10.55 -12.36
C ASP A 16 -5.50 9.66 -13.58
N ALA A 17 -6.54 9.26 -14.31
CA ALA A 17 -6.44 8.30 -15.40
C ALA A 17 -5.40 8.67 -16.46
N ARG A 18 -5.20 9.98 -16.72
CA ARG A 18 -4.23 10.49 -17.70
C ARG A 18 -2.77 10.25 -17.28
N TYR A 19 -2.55 9.97 -16.00
CA TYR A 19 -1.23 9.83 -15.38
C TYR A 19 -0.94 8.41 -14.85
N ARG A 20 -1.88 7.47 -15.00
CA ARG A 20 -1.66 6.05 -14.65
C ARG A 20 -0.59 5.41 -15.53
N GLY A 21 0.01 4.32 -15.05
CA GLY A 21 1.08 3.60 -15.76
C GLY A 21 2.46 4.28 -15.74
N ARG A 22 2.60 5.42 -15.04
CA ARG A 22 3.84 6.20 -14.93
C ARG A 22 4.57 6.03 -13.59
N GLY A 23 4.21 5.01 -12.79
CA GLY A 23 4.82 4.76 -11.48
C GLY A 23 4.39 5.69 -10.34
N ILE A 24 3.49 6.65 -10.56
CA ILE A 24 3.09 7.65 -9.54
C ILE A 24 2.50 7.00 -8.29
N GLY A 25 1.64 5.99 -8.44
CA GLY A 25 1.05 5.30 -7.30
C GLY A 25 2.10 4.61 -6.42
N GLN A 26 3.15 4.06 -7.05
CA GLN A 26 4.27 3.48 -6.32
C GLN A 26 5.06 4.57 -5.60
N MET A 27 5.38 5.66 -6.28
CA MET A 27 6.13 6.77 -5.68
C MET A 27 5.41 7.37 -4.47
N LEU A 28 4.08 7.47 -4.50
CA LEU A 28 3.28 7.90 -3.35
C LEU A 28 3.42 6.93 -2.16
N LEU A 29 3.37 5.62 -2.40
CA LEU A 29 3.55 4.60 -1.37
C LEU A 29 5.00 4.58 -0.83
N ASP A 30 5.97 4.82 -1.69
CA ASP A 30 7.38 4.90 -1.30
C ASP A 30 7.63 6.13 -0.42
N ILE A 31 6.99 7.28 -0.70
CA ILE A 31 7.03 8.47 0.16
C ILE A 31 6.40 8.17 1.53
N CYS A 32 5.27 7.44 1.57
CA CYS A 32 4.68 7.02 2.85
C CYS A 32 5.66 6.20 3.69
N HIS A 33 6.38 5.26 3.06
CA HIS A 33 7.40 4.49 3.76
C HIS A 33 8.58 5.35 4.19
N TYR A 34 9.06 6.27 3.34
CA TYR A 34 10.14 7.20 3.67
C TYR A 34 9.80 8.07 4.89
N LEU A 35 8.57 8.56 4.99
CA LEU A 35 8.11 9.37 6.13
C LEU A 35 7.90 8.53 7.40
N TYR A 36 7.50 7.27 7.26
CA TYR A 36 7.16 6.37 8.37
C TYR A 36 7.84 5.00 8.23
N PRO A 37 9.19 4.95 8.31
CA PRO A 37 9.98 3.78 7.91
C PRO A 37 9.74 2.55 8.79
N HIS A 38 9.31 2.74 10.04
CA HIS A 38 9.06 1.65 10.99
C HIS A 38 7.60 1.19 11.02
N THR A 39 6.80 1.60 10.04
CA THR A 39 5.40 1.20 9.92
C THR A 39 5.22 0.18 8.80
N ARG A 40 4.27 -0.74 8.98
CA ARG A 40 3.71 -1.48 7.85
C ARG A 40 2.61 -0.64 7.21
N ILE A 41 2.42 -0.78 5.91
CA ILE A 41 1.34 -0.10 5.19
C ILE A 41 0.18 -1.07 4.99
N GLU A 42 -1.03 -0.64 5.34
CA GLU A 42 -2.27 -1.32 5.01
C GLU A 42 -3.17 -0.45 4.14
N LEU A 43 -3.69 -1.06 3.07
CA LEU A 43 -4.63 -0.43 2.15
C LEU A 43 -5.95 -1.18 2.17
N LEU A 44 -7.05 -0.45 2.33
CA LEU A 44 -8.39 -0.94 2.05
C LEU A 44 -8.61 -0.79 0.54
N SER A 45 -8.49 -1.87 -0.21
CA SER A 45 -8.66 -1.80 -1.67
C SER A 45 -9.42 -3.00 -2.22
N MET A 46 -10.23 -2.73 -3.23
CA MET A 46 -11.08 -3.74 -3.86
C MET A 46 -10.24 -4.75 -4.67
N GLU A 47 -10.81 -5.94 -4.87
CA GLU A 47 -10.17 -7.04 -5.58
C GLU A 47 -9.67 -6.67 -7.00
N THR A 48 -10.34 -5.74 -7.67
CA THR A 48 -9.95 -5.25 -9.00
C THR A 48 -8.55 -4.63 -9.06
N SER A 49 -8.00 -4.21 -7.91
CA SER A 49 -6.64 -3.67 -7.79
C SER A 49 -5.58 -4.70 -7.38
N GLN A 50 -5.96 -5.98 -7.17
CA GLN A 50 -5.08 -7.04 -6.65
C GLN A 50 -3.76 -7.16 -7.42
N SER A 51 -3.84 -7.18 -8.75
CA SER A 51 -2.65 -7.37 -9.60
C SER A 51 -1.61 -6.27 -9.35
N TYR A 52 -2.05 -5.01 -9.26
CA TYR A 52 -1.16 -3.89 -8.99
C TYR A 52 -0.48 -4.02 -7.62
N TYR A 53 -1.22 -4.26 -6.55
CA TYR A 53 -0.61 -4.32 -5.23
C TYR A 53 0.32 -5.54 -5.06
N ARG A 54 -0.04 -6.70 -5.63
CA ARG A 54 0.82 -7.89 -5.60
C ARG A 54 2.15 -7.68 -6.30
N THR A 55 2.17 -7.03 -7.47
CA THR A 55 3.42 -6.74 -8.20
C THR A 55 4.33 -5.77 -7.44
N HIS A 56 3.78 -4.96 -6.54
CA HIS A 56 4.54 -4.01 -5.71
C HIS A 56 4.87 -4.54 -4.30
N GLY A 57 4.78 -5.87 -4.10
CA GLY A 57 5.21 -6.54 -2.87
C GLY A 57 4.18 -6.55 -1.75
N PHE A 58 2.92 -6.19 -2.02
CA PHE A 58 1.86 -6.31 -1.04
C PHE A 58 1.28 -7.73 -1.01
N ARG A 59 0.87 -8.16 0.19
CA ARG A 59 0.13 -9.40 0.43
C ARG A 59 -1.34 -9.08 0.70
N PHE A 60 -2.23 -9.86 0.10
CA PHE A 60 -3.66 -9.78 0.41
C PHE A 60 -3.93 -10.38 1.81
N ILE A 61 -4.74 -9.70 2.63
CA ILE A 61 -5.02 -10.08 4.03
C ILE A 61 -6.53 -10.27 4.31
N GLY A 62 -7.34 -10.52 3.29
CA GLY A 62 -8.79 -10.74 3.40
C GLY A 62 -9.60 -9.50 3.02
N GLU A 63 -9.36 -8.38 3.69
CA GLU A 63 -10.11 -7.12 3.47
C GLU A 63 -9.27 -6.01 2.82
N GLY A 64 -8.04 -6.34 2.40
CA GLY A 64 -7.10 -5.36 1.88
C GLY A 64 -5.71 -5.90 1.64
N PHE A 65 -4.75 -4.99 1.54
CA PHE A 65 -3.37 -5.29 1.20
C PHE A 65 -2.43 -4.78 2.27
N ARG A 66 -1.44 -5.61 2.64
CA ARG A 66 -0.40 -5.27 3.60
C ARG A 66 0.97 -5.36 2.94
N LYS A 67 1.81 -4.34 3.14
CA LYS A 67 3.24 -4.39 2.85
C LYS A 67 4.04 -4.13 4.12
N SER A 68 4.95 -5.04 4.41
CA SER A 68 5.92 -4.93 5.48
C SER A 68 7.27 -4.69 4.83
N TYR A 69 7.94 -3.61 5.24
CA TYR A 69 9.30 -3.30 4.84
C TYR A 69 10.20 -3.91 5.92
N MET A 70 10.75 -5.10 5.65
CA MET A 70 11.73 -5.78 6.50
C MET A 70 13.14 -5.36 6.10
#